data_AF-A0A529L8N6-F1
#
_entry.id   AF-A0A529L8N6-F1
#
_cell.length_a   1.000
_cell.length_b   1.000
_cell.length_c   1.000
_cell.angle_alpha   90.00
_cell.angle_beta   90.00
_cell.angle_gamma   90.00
#
_symmetry.space_group_name_H-M   'P 1'
#
loop_
_entity.id
_entity.type
_entity.pdbx_description
1 polymer ?
#
loop_
_entity_poly.entity_id
_entity_poly.type
_entity_poly.pdbx_seq_one_letter_code
_entity_poly.pdbx_strand_id
1 'polypeptide(L)'
;VAAAARDMIAGYRAAYPDFDASVEIRGDLPAGLLVSRNRLLVSRDTNLPPERLAALLSHEIGVHLLTYFNGDAQGLAIFRNGLAGYECMQEGLAVLAEYLVGGMTAARLRLIAARVVACQAMLNGATFEETFRILHRDFGLDERSAFNVVLRVYRGGGLAKDAIYLRGIVQVLDHLKHGGSLTPFWIGKISAAHFGAIQELNARGLLRAPRLEPAFLSSDAARPRLKKAMAGISPIDMVET
;
A
#
# COMPACT_ATOMS: atom_id res chain seq x y z
N VAL A 1 1.05 -18.71 -1.14
CA VAL A 1 1.58 -17.36 -0.80
C VAL A 1 3.09 -17.34 -0.64
N ALA A 2 3.67 -18.03 0.36
CA ALA A 2 5.11 -17.92 0.67
C ALA A 2 6.05 -18.27 -0.49
N ALA A 3 5.72 -19.28 -1.30
CA ALA A 3 6.48 -19.61 -2.51
C ALA A 3 6.52 -18.44 -3.50
N ALA A 4 5.35 -17.94 -3.93
CA ALA A 4 5.25 -16.78 -4.83
C ALA A 4 5.92 -15.50 -4.27
N ALA A 5 5.87 -15.29 -2.95
CA ALA A 5 6.62 -14.21 -2.32
C ALA A 5 8.14 -14.36 -2.48
N ARG A 6 8.68 -15.57 -2.26
CA ARG A 6 10.11 -15.86 -2.48
C ARG A 6 10.50 -15.69 -3.94
N ASP A 7 9.63 -16.07 -4.88
CA ASP A 7 9.89 -15.90 -6.32
C ASP A 7 9.98 -14.41 -6.69
N MET A 8 9.05 -13.58 -6.21
CA MET A 8 9.09 -12.13 -6.44
C MET A 8 10.33 -11.49 -5.80
N ILE A 9 10.70 -11.91 -4.59
CA ILE A 9 11.94 -11.47 -3.91
C ILE A 9 13.18 -11.88 -4.71
N ALA A 10 13.22 -13.10 -5.25
CA ALA A 10 14.32 -13.57 -6.08
C ALA A 10 14.47 -12.72 -7.36
N GLY A 11 13.36 -12.29 -7.96
CA GLY A 11 13.36 -11.35 -9.08
C GLY A 11 14.04 -10.02 -8.74
N TYR A 12 13.69 -9.41 -7.59
CA TYR A 12 14.38 -8.19 -7.14
C TYR A 12 15.84 -8.44 -6.79
N ARG A 13 16.17 -9.58 -6.18
CA ARG A 13 17.56 -9.96 -5.84
C ARG A 13 18.44 -10.15 -7.08
N ALA A 14 17.88 -10.63 -8.17
CA ALA A 14 18.60 -10.75 -9.44
C ALA A 14 19.01 -9.37 -10.00
N ALA A 15 18.18 -8.33 -9.81
CA ALA A 15 18.49 -6.96 -10.23
C ALA A 15 19.36 -6.21 -9.20
N TYR A 16 19.22 -6.53 -7.91
CA TYR A 16 19.96 -5.92 -6.81
C TYR A 16 20.35 -6.98 -5.77
N PRO A 17 21.60 -7.48 -5.77
CA PRO A 17 22.03 -8.56 -4.89
C PRO A 17 21.81 -8.31 -3.39
N ASP A 18 21.88 -7.05 -2.95
CA ASP A 18 21.65 -6.66 -1.54
C ASP A 18 20.16 -6.58 -1.17
N PHE A 19 19.24 -6.98 -2.06
CA PHE A 19 17.84 -7.24 -1.73
C PHE A 19 17.71 -8.53 -0.89
N ASP A 20 18.26 -8.50 0.32
CA ASP A 20 18.27 -9.61 1.27
C ASP A 20 16.97 -9.66 2.08
N ALA A 21 15.86 -9.87 1.37
CA ALA A 21 14.55 -10.05 2.00
C ALA A 21 14.31 -11.51 2.39
N SER A 22 13.70 -11.72 3.57
CA SER A 22 13.27 -13.04 4.02
C SER A 22 11.75 -13.16 4.10
N VAL A 23 11.24 -14.40 4.00
CA VAL A 23 9.82 -14.71 4.15
C VAL A 23 9.65 -15.63 5.36
N GLU A 24 8.96 -15.13 6.39
CA GLU A 24 8.72 -15.85 7.65
C GLU A 24 7.24 -16.21 7.77
N ILE A 25 6.94 -17.49 8.02
CA ILE A 25 5.57 -17.94 8.31
C ILE A 25 5.34 -17.88 9.81
N ARG A 26 4.29 -17.16 10.23
CA ARG A 26 4.01 -16.85 11.64
C ARG A 26 2.61 -17.33 12.03
N GLY A 27 2.48 -17.96 13.21
CA GLY A 27 1.18 -18.41 13.74
C GLY A 27 0.55 -17.43 14.74
N ASP A 28 1.26 -16.37 15.10
CA ASP A 28 0.89 -15.36 16.09
C ASP A 28 0.39 -14.06 15.44
N LEU A 29 0.23 -14.04 14.11
CA LEU A 29 -0.23 -12.89 13.35
C LEU A 29 -1.66 -13.09 12.85
N PRO A 30 -2.49 -12.03 12.84
CA PRO A 30 -3.77 -12.05 12.13
C PRO A 30 -3.59 -12.42 10.66
N ALA A 31 -4.60 -13.05 10.06
CA ALA A 31 -4.59 -13.41 8.64
C ALA A 31 -4.21 -12.22 7.75
N GLY A 32 -3.22 -12.42 6.88
CA GLY A 32 -2.63 -11.37 6.05
C GLY A 32 -1.11 -11.43 6.01
N LEU A 33 -0.55 -10.41 5.37
CA LEU A 33 0.88 -10.19 5.24
C LEU A 33 1.26 -8.91 5.98
N LEU A 34 2.50 -8.85 6.45
CA LEU A 34 3.05 -7.66 7.08
C LEU A 34 4.53 -7.54 6.73
N VAL A 35 4.95 -6.35 6.30
CA VAL A 35 6.37 -6.05 6.16
C VAL A 35 6.95 -5.50 7.46
N SER A 36 8.04 -6.10 7.92
CA SER A 36 8.82 -5.65 9.08
C SER A 36 10.30 -5.61 8.72
N ARG A 37 10.82 -4.40 8.47
CA ARG A 37 12.18 -4.17 7.93
C ARG A 37 12.39 -4.95 6.63
N ASN A 38 13.41 -5.81 6.55
CA ASN A 38 13.71 -6.65 5.40
C ASN A 38 12.90 -7.96 5.36
N ARG A 39 11.81 -8.08 6.13
CA ARG A 39 11.07 -9.35 6.27
C ARG A 39 9.64 -9.18 5.82
N LEU A 40 9.17 -10.15 5.05
CA LEU A 40 7.76 -10.39 4.81
C LEU A 40 7.25 -11.44 5.78
N LEU A 41 6.38 -11.05 6.69
CA LEU A 41 5.72 -11.95 7.61
C LEU A 41 4.40 -12.41 6.98
N VAL A 42 4.22 -13.72 6.86
CA VAL A 42 3.01 -14.34 6.31
C VAL A 42 2.30 -15.07 7.43
N SER A 43 1.07 -14.65 7.77
CA SER A 43 0.29 -15.40 8.76
C SER A 43 -0.05 -16.79 8.23
N ARG A 44 0.06 -17.81 9.09
CA ARG A 44 -0.33 -19.19 8.79
C ARG A 44 -1.82 -19.32 8.45
N ASP A 45 -2.64 -18.42 9.01
CA ASP A 45 -4.09 -18.41 8.82
C ASP A 45 -4.51 -17.59 7.59
N THR A 46 -3.55 -17.15 6.77
CA THR A 46 -3.84 -16.39 5.55
C THR A 46 -4.45 -17.31 4.49
N ASN A 47 -5.77 -17.31 4.40
CA ASN A 47 -6.49 -17.87 3.27
C ASN A 47 -6.79 -16.76 2.25
N LEU A 48 -6.05 -16.74 1.15
CA LEU A 48 -6.13 -15.71 0.12
C LEU A 48 -6.64 -16.32 -1.19
N PRO A 49 -7.70 -15.76 -1.81
CA PRO A 49 -8.10 -16.16 -3.14
C PRO A 49 -6.95 -16.01 -4.15
N PRO A 50 -6.71 -16.97 -5.06
CA PRO A 50 -5.59 -16.93 -6.00
C PRO A 50 -5.48 -15.61 -6.78
N GLU A 51 -6.61 -15.05 -7.19
CA GLU A 51 -6.71 -13.79 -7.93
C GLU A 51 -6.22 -12.56 -7.13
N ARG A 52 -6.21 -12.64 -5.79
CA ARG A 52 -5.72 -11.57 -4.92
C ARG A 52 -4.22 -11.65 -4.66
N LEU A 53 -3.57 -12.76 -5.02
CA LEU A 53 -2.16 -13.00 -4.71
C LEU A 53 -1.23 -11.96 -5.33
N ALA A 54 -1.38 -11.70 -6.64
CA ALA A 54 -0.55 -10.72 -7.34
C ALA A 54 -0.68 -9.31 -6.75
N ALA A 55 -1.92 -8.91 -6.42
CA ALA A 55 -2.22 -7.62 -5.80
C ALA A 55 -1.54 -7.47 -4.44
N LEU A 56 -1.67 -8.48 -3.58
CA LEU A 56 -1.12 -8.45 -2.23
C LEU A 56 0.42 -8.49 -2.23
N LEU A 57 1.03 -9.28 -3.12
CA LEU A 57 2.49 -9.29 -3.24
C LEU A 57 3.03 -7.99 -3.83
N SER A 58 2.34 -7.39 -4.79
CA SER A 58 2.72 -6.08 -5.35
C SER A 58 2.62 -4.96 -4.32
N HIS A 59 1.61 -5.03 -3.44
CA HIS A 59 1.43 -4.14 -2.29
C HIS A 59 2.61 -4.27 -1.30
N GLU A 60 2.83 -5.47 -0.76
CA GLU A 60 3.78 -5.68 0.33
C GLU A 60 5.24 -5.67 -0.16
N ILE A 61 5.54 -6.41 -1.23
CA ILE A 61 6.91 -6.54 -1.73
C ILE A 61 7.24 -5.40 -2.69
N GLY A 62 6.37 -5.16 -3.67
CA GLY A 62 6.59 -4.19 -4.74
C GLY A 62 6.58 -2.72 -4.28
N VAL A 63 6.03 -2.43 -3.10
CA VAL A 63 6.04 -1.08 -2.52
C VAL A 63 6.80 -1.06 -1.20
N HIS A 64 6.34 -1.77 -0.16
CA HIS A 64 6.91 -1.61 1.18
C HIS A 64 8.32 -2.19 1.34
N LEU A 65 8.60 -3.41 0.87
CA LEU A 65 9.96 -3.94 0.87
C LEU A 65 10.84 -3.19 -0.11
N LEU A 66 10.37 -2.94 -1.33
CA LEU A 66 11.15 -2.21 -2.33
C LEU A 66 11.64 -0.86 -1.83
N THR A 67 10.75 -0.05 -1.25
CA THR A 67 11.12 1.26 -0.70
C THR A 67 11.96 1.16 0.57
N TYR A 68 11.87 0.08 1.34
CA TYR A 68 12.80 -0.20 2.42
C TYR A 68 14.23 -0.38 1.89
N PHE A 69 14.45 -1.22 0.87
CA PHE A 69 15.77 -1.48 0.32
C PHE A 69 16.34 -0.30 -0.47
N ASN A 70 15.53 0.38 -1.28
CA ASN A 70 15.97 1.60 -1.95
C ASN A 70 16.35 2.69 -0.93
N GLY A 71 15.58 2.82 0.14
CA GLY A 71 15.89 3.76 1.22
C GLY A 71 17.16 3.41 1.99
N ASP A 72 17.41 2.12 2.20
CA ASP A 72 18.64 1.64 2.84
C ASP A 72 19.88 1.97 1.98
N ALA A 73 19.74 1.83 0.66
CA ALA A 73 20.80 2.12 -0.31
C ALA A 73 21.20 3.62 -0.38
N GLN A 74 20.39 4.54 0.17
CA GLN A 74 20.71 5.97 0.25
C GLN A 74 21.82 6.30 1.26
N GLY A 75 22.13 5.39 2.20
CA GLY A 75 23.14 5.60 3.24
C GLY A 75 22.66 6.42 4.46
N LEU A 76 21.40 6.90 4.45
CA LEU A 76 20.75 7.53 5.59
C LEU A 76 19.54 6.69 6.03
N ALA A 77 19.55 6.23 7.28
CA ALA A 77 18.50 5.36 7.81
C ALA A 77 17.09 5.98 7.76
N ILE A 78 16.97 7.30 7.69
CA ILE A 78 15.68 7.99 7.57
C ILE A 78 14.91 7.56 6.32
N PHE A 79 15.58 7.23 5.21
CA PHE A 79 14.89 6.83 3.98
C PHE A 79 14.30 5.43 4.04
N ARG A 80 14.89 4.49 4.81
CA ARG A 80 14.30 3.16 5.05
C ARG A 80 13.28 3.14 6.19
N ASN A 81 13.43 4.05 7.16
CA ASN A 81 12.53 4.16 8.31
C ASN A 81 11.26 4.92 7.94
N GLY A 82 11.39 6.03 7.22
CA GLY A 82 10.32 6.90 6.76
C GLY A 82 10.45 8.34 7.27
N LEU A 83 10.19 9.30 6.38
CA LEU A 83 10.09 10.72 6.73
C LEU A 83 8.66 11.05 7.20
N ALA A 84 8.46 12.16 7.91
CA ALA A 84 7.14 12.52 8.45
C ALA A 84 5.99 12.44 7.42
N GLY A 85 4.90 11.77 7.77
CA GLY A 85 3.73 11.65 6.88
C GLY A 85 3.89 10.71 5.68
N TYR A 86 4.98 9.94 5.59
CA TYR A 86 5.21 9.01 4.48
C TYR A 86 4.14 7.90 4.35
N GLU A 87 3.53 7.48 5.48
CA GLU A 87 2.63 6.32 5.52
C GLU A 87 1.45 6.48 4.55
N CYS A 88 0.82 7.66 4.51
CA CYS A 88 -0.32 7.89 3.64
C CYS A 88 0.04 7.72 2.15
N MET A 89 1.22 8.21 1.75
CA MET A 89 1.70 8.06 0.38
C MET A 89 2.08 6.61 0.08
N GLN A 90 2.76 5.92 0.99
CA GLN A 90 3.11 4.50 0.84
C GLN A 90 1.87 3.62 0.64
N GLU A 91 0.85 3.77 1.50
CA GLU A 91 -0.40 3.00 1.35
C GLU A 91 -1.13 3.38 0.05
N GLY A 92 -1.08 4.65 -0.36
CA GLY A 92 -1.61 5.09 -1.65
C GLY A 92 -0.94 4.41 -2.85
N LEU A 93 0.41 4.35 -2.86
CA LEU A 93 1.19 3.66 -3.88
C LEU A 93 0.93 2.16 -3.87
N ALA A 94 0.70 1.58 -2.70
CA ALA A 94 0.39 0.17 -2.55
C ALA A 94 -1.02 -0.18 -3.07
N VAL A 95 -2.01 0.69 -2.84
CA VAL A 95 -3.35 0.58 -3.45
C VAL A 95 -3.28 0.80 -4.98
N LEU A 96 -2.43 1.72 -5.45
CA LEU A 96 -2.18 1.88 -6.89
C LEU A 96 -1.56 0.59 -7.46
N ALA A 97 -0.59 -0.02 -6.78
CA ALA A 97 0.02 -1.28 -7.19
C ALA A 97 -1.03 -2.40 -7.33
N GLU A 98 -1.97 -2.53 -6.38
CA GLU A 98 -3.09 -3.46 -6.49
C GLU A 98 -3.93 -3.22 -7.75
N TYR A 99 -4.22 -1.96 -8.09
CA TYR A 99 -4.95 -1.61 -9.30
C TYR A 99 -4.17 -1.93 -10.57
N LEU A 100 -2.90 -1.54 -10.64
CA LEU A 100 -2.07 -1.73 -11.83
C LEU A 100 -1.91 -3.20 -12.22
N VAL A 101 -1.87 -4.11 -11.25
CA VAL A 101 -1.82 -5.56 -11.52
C VAL A 101 -3.21 -6.20 -11.71
N GLY A 102 -4.27 -5.40 -11.82
CA GLY A 102 -5.63 -5.88 -12.05
C GLY A 102 -6.32 -6.47 -10.81
N GLY A 103 -5.81 -6.19 -9.62
CA GLY A 103 -6.35 -6.72 -8.36
C GLY A 103 -7.39 -5.82 -7.67
N MET A 104 -7.70 -4.64 -8.23
CA MET A 104 -8.73 -3.76 -7.67
C MET A 104 -10.13 -4.24 -8.07
N THR A 105 -10.98 -4.50 -7.09
CA THR A 105 -12.37 -4.97 -7.28
C THR A 105 -13.33 -4.08 -6.52
N ALA A 106 -14.62 -4.12 -6.87
CA ALA A 106 -15.67 -3.41 -6.13
C ALA A 106 -15.66 -3.75 -4.64
N ALA A 107 -15.53 -5.03 -4.29
CA ALA A 107 -15.40 -5.48 -2.90
C ALA A 107 -14.17 -4.90 -2.19
N ARG A 108 -13.02 -4.83 -2.88
CA ARG A 108 -11.80 -4.24 -2.33
C ARG A 108 -11.93 -2.74 -2.08
N LEU A 109 -12.44 -1.99 -3.06
CA LEU A 109 -12.66 -0.56 -2.91
C LEU A 109 -13.68 -0.26 -1.80
N ARG A 110 -14.78 -1.03 -1.75
CA ARG A 110 -15.80 -0.92 -0.70
C ARG A 110 -15.23 -1.19 0.68
N LEU A 111 -14.34 -2.16 0.84
CA LEU A 111 -13.63 -2.41 2.10
C LEU A 111 -12.75 -1.22 2.52
N ILE A 112 -12.02 -0.63 1.57
CA ILE A 112 -11.19 0.57 1.81
C ILE A 112 -12.07 1.76 2.21
N ALA A 113 -13.19 1.99 1.52
CA ALA A 113 -14.14 3.05 1.84
C ALA A 113 -14.81 2.85 3.20
N ALA A 114 -15.24 1.62 3.53
CA ALA A 114 -15.85 1.29 4.80
C ALA A 114 -14.94 1.60 6.00
N ARG A 115 -13.62 1.43 5.84
CA ARG A 115 -12.63 1.81 6.87
C ARG A 115 -12.67 3.32 7.16
N VAL A 116 -12.82 4.15 6.13
CA VAL A 116 -12.93 5.61 6.30
C VAL A 116 -14.23 5.97 7.03
N VAL A 117 -15.36 5.38 6.62
CA VAL A 117 -16.67 5.58 7.27
C VAL A 117 -16.60 5.18 8.74
N ALA A 118 -16.00 4.02 9.04
CA ALA A 118 -15.85 3.55 10.41
C ALA A 118 -14.95 4.46 11.26
N CYS A 119 -13.85 4.95 10.70
CA CYS A 119 -13.00 5.93 11.38
C CYS A 119 -13.78 7.21 11.68
N GLN A 120 -14.56 7.71 10.72
CA GLN A 120 -15.38 8.91 10.91
C GLN A 120 -16.44 8.72 11.99
N ALA A 121 -17.16 7.60 11.98
CA ALA A 121 -18.17 7.29 12.99
C ALA A 121 -17.55 7.23 14.39
N MET A 122 -16.42 6.54 14.54
CA MET A 122 -15.67 6.47 15.81
C MET A 122 -15.22 7.85 16.29
N LEU A 123 -14.65 8.67 15.40
CA LEU A 123 -14.20 10.03 15.75
C LEU A 123 -15.36 10.95 16.12
N ASN A 124 -16.56 10.68 15.59
CA ASN A 124 -17.79 11.38 15.95
C ASN A 124 -18.43 10.85 17.25
N GLY A 125 -17.78 9.91 17.94
CA GLY A 125 -18.24 9.39 19.23
C GLY A 125 -19.20 8.19 19.14
N ALA A 126 -19.39 7.61 17.95
CA ALA A 126 -20.16 6.38 17.83
C ALA A 126 -19.49 5.24 18.62
N THR A 127 -20.30 4.40 19.25
CA THR A 127 -19.87 3.15 19.88
C THR A 127 -19.51 2.10 18.82
N PHE A 128 -18.84 1.02 19.26
CA PHE A 128 -18.54 -0.14 18.40
C PHE A 128 -19.81 -0.67 17.72
N GLU A 129 -20.88 -0.84 18.49
CA GLU A 129 -22.15 -1.39 17.98
C GLU A 129 -22.81 -0.46 16.97
N GLU A 130 -22.83 0.85 17.24
CA GLU A 130 -23.37 1.84 16.30
C GLU A 130 -22.58 1.86 14.99
N THR A 131 -21.26 1.85 15.04
CA THR A 131 -20.42 1.80 13.82
C THR A 131 -20.63 0.49 13.06
N PHE A 132 -20.78 -0.64 13.76
CA PHE A 132 -21.14 -1.90 13.13
C PHE A 132 -22.49 -1.84 12.41
N ARG A 133 -23.53 -1.28 13.06
CA ARG A 133 -24.85 -1.10 12.44
C ARG A 133 -24.76 -0.19 11.22
N ILE A 134 -24.00 0.91 11.27
CA ILE A 134 -23.77 1.80 10.12
C ILE A 134 -23.20 1.00 8.93
N LEU A 135 -22.12 0.25 9.14
CA LEU A 135 -21.50 -0.51 8.05
C LEU A 135 -22.40 -1.62 7.51
N HIS A 136 -23.07 -2.36 8.39
CA HIS A 136 -23.87 -3.52 8.01
C HIS A 136 -25.24 -3.14 7.45
N ARG A 137 -26.00 -2.30 8.14
CA ARG A 137 -27.38 -1.94 7.78
C ARG A 137 -27.43 -0.83 6.74
N ASP A 138 -26.72 0.27 6.98
CA ASP A 138 -26.84 1.47 6.13
C ASP A 138 -26.01 1.32 4.86
N PHE A 139 -24.81 0.75 5.00
CA PHE A 139 -23.92 0.53 3.86
C PHE A 139 -24.00 -0.88 3.27
N GLY A 140 -24.65 -1.86 3.90
CA GLY A 140 -24.87 -3.20 3.31
C GLY A 140 -23.61 -4.05 3.20
N LEU A 141 -22.64 -3.93 4.12
CA LEU A 141 -21.53 -4.89 4.21
C LEU A 141 -22.03 -6.19 4.85
N ASP A 142 -21.46 -7.34 4.49
CA ASP A 142 -21.75 -8.58 5.21
C ASP A 142 -21.29 -8.48 6.68
N GLU A 143 -21.93 -9.26 7.55
CA GLU A 143 -21.72 -9.23 9.00
C GLU A 143 -20.24 -9.38 9.38
N ARG A 144 -19.56 -10.35 8.76
CA ARG A 144 -18.16 -10.67 9.05
C ARG A 144 -17.22 -9.55 8.61
N SER A 145 -17.42 -8.99 7.42
CA SER A 145 -16.62 -7.85 6.93
C SER A 145 -16.84 -6.60 7.77
N ALA A 146 -18.10 -6.27 8.08
CA ALA A 146 -18.44 -5.13 8.92
C ALA A 146 -17.80 -5.26 10.31
N PHE A 147 -17.96 -6.41 10.97
CA PHE A 147 -17.36 -6.67 12.28
C PHE A 147 -15.83 -6.52 12.25
N ASN A 148 -15.17 -7.10 11.25
CA ASN A 148 -13.71 -7.02 11.12
C ASN A 148 -13.21 -5.58 10.88
N VAL A 149 -13.94 -4.76 10.12
CA VAL A 149 -13.59 -3.35 9.95
C VAL A 149 -13.72 -2.60 11.27
N VAL A 150 -14.83 -2.77 11.99
CA VAL A 150 -15.06 -2.10 13.28
C VAL A 150 -14.02 -2.55 14.31
N LEU A 151 -13.75 -3.85 14.42
CA LEU A 151 -12.70 -4.40 15.28
C LEU A 151 -11.34 -3.76 15.01
N ARG A 152 -10.98 -3.59 13.74
CA ARG A 152 -9.72 -2.94 13.35
C ARG A 152 -9.67 -1.47 13.75
N VAL A 153 -10.78 -0.75 13.69
CA VAL A 153 -10.86 0.68 14.00
C VAL A 153 -10.88 0.91 15.51
N TYR A 154 -11.60 0.10 16.30
CA TYR A 154 -11.73 0.30 17.75
C TYR A 154 -10.61 -0.34 18.59
N ARG A 155 -9.69 -1.08 17.97
CA ARG A 155 -8.56 -1.70 18.70
C ARG A 155 -7.73 -0.64 19.43
N GLY A 156 -7.29 -0.96 20.64
CA GLY A 156 -6.39 -0.09 21.42
C GLY A 156 -6.98 1.28 21.78
N GLY A 157 -8.32 1.40 21.87
CA GLY A 157 -9.00 2.65 22.22
C GLY A 157 -9.36 3.54 21.03
N GLY A 158 -9.09 3.09 19.81
CA GLY A 158 -9.42 3.79 18.58
C GLY A 158 -8.19 4.12 17.73
N LEU A 159 -8.15 3.57 16.52
CA LEU A 159 -7.01 3.68 15.60
C LEU A 159 -7.50 4.03 14.19
N ALA A 160 -7.47 5.33 13.87
CA ALA A 160 -7.90 5.86 12.56
C ALA A 160 -6.90 5.61 11.41
N LYS A 161 -5.89 4.74 11.62
CA LYS A 161 -4.82 4.48 10.65
C LYS A 161 -5.36 4.04 9.30
N ASP A 162 -6.38 3.21 9.28
CA ASP A 162 -6.92 2.64 8.05
C ASP A 162 -7.63 3.69 7.14
N ALA A 163 -7.83 4.93 7.59
CA ALA A 163 -8.34 6.01 6.73
C ALA A 163 -7.30 6.49 5.69
N ILE A 164 -6.02 6.22 5.91
CA ILE A 164 -4.94 6.70 5.03
C ILE A 164 -4.91 5.98 3.67
N TYR A 165 -5.50 4.80 3.55
CA TYR A 165 -5.54 4.04 2.30
C TYR A 165 -6.30 4.81 1.20
N LEU A 166 -7.54 5.22 1.48
CA LEU A 166 -8.35 5.96 0.51
C LEU A 166 -7.80 7.36 0.26
N ARG A 167 -7.35 8.04 1.33
CA ARG A 167 -6.70 9.35 1.22
C ARG A 167 -5.45 9.27 0.35
N GLY A 168 -4.62 8.25 0.57
CA GLY A 168 -3.38 8.02 -0.15
C GLY A 168 -3.60 7.80 -1.64
N ILE A 169 -4.54 6.92 -2.01
CA ILE A 169 -4.81 6.69 -3.45
C ILE A 169 -5.38 7.94 -4.13
N VAL A 170 -6.22 8.73 -3.44
CA VAL A 170 -6.69 10.02 -3.98
C VAL A 170 -5.51 10.97 -4.24
N GLN A 171 -4.55 11.06 -3.31
CA GLN A 171 -3.35 11.89 -3.49
C GLN A 171 -2.48 11.40 -4.65
N VAL A 172 -2.31 10.08 -4.79
CA VAL A 172 -1.53 9.49 -5.88
C VAL A 172 -2.19 9.74 -7.24
N LEU A 173 -3.50 9.56 -7.35
CA LEU A 173 -4.25 9.84 -8.58
C LEU A 173 -4.20 11.33 -8.94
N ASP A 174 -4.34 12.21 -7.96
CA ASP A 174 -4.23 13.65 -8.16
C ASP A 174 -2.83 14.06 -8.64
N HIS A 175 -1.78 13.49 -8.06
CA HIS A 175 -0.39 13.68 -8.50
C HIS A 175 -0.19 13.24 -9.95
N LEU A 176 -0.68 12.06 -10.32
CA LEU A 176 -0.58 11.53 -11.69
C LEU A 176 -1.36 12.37 -12.71
N LYS A 177 -2.58 12.80 -12.35
CA LYS A 177 -3.43 13.66 -13.18
C LYS A 177 -2.74 14.97 -13.55
N HIS A 178 -1.94 15.53 -12.64
CA HIS A 178 -1.18 16.76 -12.87
C HIS A 178 0.18 16.53 -13.55
N GLY A 179 0.42 15.34 -14.12
CA GLY A 179 1.67 15.00 -14.83
C GLY A 179 2.84 14.67 -13.90
N GLY A 180 2.59 14.45 -12.62
CA GLY A 180 3.60 14.10 -11.64
C GLY A 180 4.21 12.71 -11.90
N SER A 181 5.54 12.60 -11.80
CA SER A 181 6.24 11.32 -11.91
C SER A 181 6.16 10.50 -10.63
N LEU A 182 6.06 9.17 -10.76
CA LEU A 182 6.15 8.25 -9.62
C LEU A 182 7.59 7.97 -9.19
N THR A 183 8.57 8.16 -10.08
CA THR A 183 9.98 7.81 -9.86
C THR A 183 10.55 8.34 -8.54
N PRO A 184 10.29 9.60 -8.12
CA PRO A 184 10.83 10.11 -6.85
C PRO A 184 10.38 9.29 -5.63
N PHE A 185 9.17 8.74 -5.64
CA PHE A 185 8.64 7.95 -4.51
C PHE A 185 9.40 6.63 -4.29
N TRP A 186 10.16 6.16 -5.27
CA TRP A 186 10.91 4.91 -5.15
C TRP A 186 12.25 5.08 -4.44
N ILE A 187 12.69 6.30 -4.14
CA ILE A 187 13.97 6.54 -3.45
C ILE A 187 13.99 5.98 -2.02
N GLY A 188 12.82 5.81 -1.42
CA GLY A 188 12.64 5.37 -0.05
C GLY A 188 11.23 5.69 0.46
N LYS A 189 11.06 5.71 1.77
CA LYS A 189 9.78 6.03 2.42
C LYS A 189 9.60 7.54 2.58
N ILE A 190 9.13 8.19 1.52
CA ILE A 190 8.86 9.63 1.46
C ILE A 190 7.39 9.95 1.15
N SER A 191 7.01 11.21 1.26
CA SER A 191 5.72 11.77 0.83
C SER A 191 5.97 12.87 -0.22
N ALA A 192 4.91 13.32 -0.90
CA ALA A 192 5.02 14.39 -1.90
C ALA A 192 5.50 15.72 -1.28
N ALA A 193 5.19 15.96 0.00
CA ALA A 193 5.65 17.16 0.72
C ALA A 193 7.18 17.25 0.83
N HIS A 194 7.90 16.13 0.70
CA HIS A 194 9.36 16.11 0.77
C HIS A 194 10.03 16.40 -0.57
N PHE A 195 9.29 16.48 -1.68
CA PHE A 195 9.88 16.53 -3.02
C PHE A 195 10.83 17.70 -3.22
N GLY A 196 10.53 18.88 -2.68
CA GLY A 196 11.45 20.02 -2.75
C GLY A 196 12.81 19.72 -2.12
N ALA A 197 12.81 19.16 -0.90
CA ALA A 197 14.05 18.78 -0.21
C ALA A 197 14.78 17.64 -0.94
N ILE A 198 14.06 16.65 -1.48
CA ILE A 198 14.67 15.57 -2.26
C ILE A 198 15.32 16.09 -3.54
N GLN A 199 14.68 17.01 -4.26
CA GLN A 199 15.23 17.62 -5.46
C GLN A 199 16.51 18.40 -5.15
N GLU A 200 16.52 19.18 -4.06
CA GLU A 200 17.70 19.90 -3.62
C GLU A 200 18.87 18.96 -3.25
N LEU A 201 18.61 17.93 -2.46
CA LEU A 201 19.62 16.94 -2.10
C LEU A 201 20.16 16.20 -3.32
N ASN A 202 19.30 15.87 -4.28
CA ASN A 202 19.69 15.25 -5.54
C ASN A 202 20.55 16.20 -6.40
N ALA A 203 20.18 17.48 -6.51
CA ALA A 203 20.95 18.49 -7.25
C ALA A 203 22.35 18.71 -6.65
N ARG A 204 22.50 18.51 -5.33
CA ARG A 204 23.79 18.55 -4.62
C ARG A 204 24.59 17.24 -4.71
N GLY A 205 24.08 16.22 -5.40
CA GLY A 205 24.72 14.91 -5.51
C GLY A 205 24.73 14.10 -4.20
N LEU A 206 23.88 14.45 -3.23
CA LEU A 206 23.81 13.80 -1.91
C LEU A 206 22.91 12.58 -1.90
N LEU A 207 22.09 12.40 -2.94
CA LEU A 207 21.22 11.24 -3.11
C LEU A 207 21.68 10.37 -4.26
N ARG A 208 21.34 9.10 -4.17
CA ARG A 208 21.54 8.11 -5.22
C ARG A 208 20.22 7.87 -5.93
N ALA A 209 20.25 7.59 -7.23
CA ALA A 209 19.08 7.10 -7.94
C ALA A 209 18.52 5.83 -7.26
N PRO A 210 17.20 5.61 -7.27
CA PRO A 210 16.62 4.38 -6.76
C PRO A 210 17.25 3.17 -7.46
N ARG A 211 17.67 2.15 -6.69
CA ARG A 211 18.33 0.95 -7.23
C ARG A 211 17.36 0.06 -7.98
N LEU A 212 16.11 0.06 -7.55
CA LEU A 212 15.03 -0.77 -8.06
C LEU A 212 13.82 0.09 -8.40
N GLU A 213 13.10 -0.30 -9.44
CA GLU A 213 11.73 0.15 -9.69
C GLU A 213 10.74 -1.00 -9.45
N PRO A 214 9.48 -0.72 -9.07
CA PRO A 214 8.50 -1.78 -8.88
C PRO A 214 8.23 -2.57 -10.16
N ALA A 215 8.32 -3.90 -10.07
CA ALA A 215 8.13 -4.80 -11.20
C ALA A 215 6.77 -4.66 -11.88
N PHE A 216 5.73 -4.24 -11.13
CA PHE A 216 4.40 -4.03 -11.69
C PHE A 216 4.35 -2.90 -12.73
N LEU A 217 5.24 -1.88 -12.65
CA LEU A 217 5.29 -0.78 -13.63
C LEU A 217 5.73 -1.26 -15.02
N SER A 218 6.54 -2.33 -15.06
CA SER A 218 7.05 -2.91 -16.31
C SER A 218 6.09 -3.92 -16.94
N SER A 219 4.99 -4.26 -16.27
CA SER A 219 4.02 -5.25 -16.78
C SER A 219 3.12 -4.66 -17.87
N ASP A 220 2.84 -5.44 -18.93
CA ASP A 220 1.94 -5.01 -20.00
C ASP A 220 0.51 -4.75 -19.50
N ALA A 221 0.08 -5.47 -18.47
CA ALA A 221 -1.22 -5.28 -17.84
C ALA A 221 -1.35 -3.94 -17.08
N ALA A 222 -0.25 -3.37 -16.60
CA ALA A 222 -0.23 -2.10 -15.88
C ALA A 222 -0.27 -0.89 -16.80
N ARG A 223 0.33 -0.96 -18.00
CA ARG A 223 0.41 0.16 -18.95
C ARG A 223 -0.93 0.84 -19.25
N PRO A 224 -2.01 0.13 -19.63
CA PRO A 224 -3.29 0.78 -19.90
C PRO A 224 -3.92 1.38 -18.64
N ARG A 225 -3.75 0.74 -17.47
CA ARG A 225 -4.27 1.22 -16.18
C ARG A 225 -3.53 2.47 -15.68
N LEU A 226 -2.22 2.51 -15.85
CA LEU A 226 -1.41 3.69 -15.54
C LEU A 226 -1.79 4.87 -16.44
N LYS A 227 -2.01 4.63 -17.75
CA LYS A 227 -2.52 5.65 -18.67
C LYS A 227 -3.88 6.18 -18.23
N LYS A 228 -4.81 5.31 -17.83
CA LYS A 228 -6.10 5.74 -17.24
C LYS A 228 -5.87 6.60 -15.99
N ALA A 229 -5.01 6.17 -15.07
CA ALA A 229 -4.70 6.95 -13.86
C ALA A 229 -4.17 8.36 -14.18
N MET A 230 -3.24 8.48 -15.13
CA MET A 230 -2.71 9.77 -15.59
C MET A 230 -3.74 10.62 -16.34
N ALA A 231 -4.75 10.02 -16.96
CA ALA A 231 -5.85 10.75 -17.61
C ALA A 231 -6.85 11.38 -16.62
N GLY A 232 -6.70 11.12 -15.31
CA GLY A 232 -7.49 11.77 -14.26
C GLY A 232 -8.75 11.02 -13.86
N ILE A 233 -8.59 9.74 -13.47
CA ILE A 233 -9.67 8.96 -12.87
C ILE A 233 -9.81 9.22 -11.37
N SER A 234 -10.97 8.88 -10.84
CA SER A 234 -11.26 8.80 -9.42
C SER A 234 -11.16 7.35 -8.91
N PRO A 235 -11.16 7.11 -7.58
CA PRO A 235 -11.08 5.75 -7.05
C PRO A 235 -12.19 4.79 -7.54
N ILE A 236 -13.40 5.29 -7.85
CA ILE A 236 -14.49 4.43 -8.34
C ILE A 236 -14.21 3.87 -9.73
N ASP A 237 -13.54 4.62 -10.60
CA ASP A 237 -13.21 4.18 -11.96
C ASP A 237 -12.12 3.09 -11.96
N MET A 238 -11.46 2.85 -10.82
CA MET A 238 -10.46 1.79 -10.67
C MET A 238 -11.06 0.39 -10.63
N VAL A 239 -12.38 0.27 -10.40
CA VAL A 239 -13.09 -1.03 -10.41
C VAL A 239 -13.69 -1.36 -11.78
N GLU A 240 -13.74 -0.39 -12.70
CA GLU A 240 -14.25 -0.54 -14.05
C GLU A 240 -13.11 -0.89 -15.03
N THR A 241 -12.69 -2.16 -15.01
CA THR A 241 -11.86 -2.76 -16.07
C THR A 241 -12.19 -4.21 -16.31
#